data_AF-A0A661LNJ9-F1
#
_entry.id   AF-A0A661LNJ9-F1
#
_cell.length_a   1.000
_cell.length_b   1.000
_cell.length_c   1.000
_cell.angle_alpha   90.00
_cell.angle_beta   90.00
_cell.angle_gamma   90.00
#
_symmetry.space_group_name_H-M   'P 1'
#
loop_
_entity.id
_entity.type
_entity.pdbx_description
1 polymer ?
#
loop_
_entity_poly.entity_id
_entity_poly.type
_entity_poly.pdbx_seq_one_letter_code
_entity_poly.pdbx_strand_id
1 'polypeptide(L)'
;MDYIQIFLKILSLFFMLVSMALIGWMLITFRRVRSISTLTCIVSIVITSLIFAVYWIIIGTNLHWIILLALVLLGMSLGFLVGQTTKVWVEEGKKKAKNTIWYLIIWAACYLLTQTLVSMGHALSLNVGIGAIVLGTGVTVGSQGNIFLRLLLLSPKTSEKNMVRVSEESLPTTRFCRQCGSRTKPKARFCSKCGAEI
;
A
#
# COMPACT_ATOMS: atom_id res chain seq x y z
N MET A 1 -26.68 -18.73 27.30
CA MET A 1 -25.97 -18.06 26.19
C MET A 1 -26.47 -18.69 24.90
N ASP A 2 -27.11 -17.89 24.05
CA ASP A 2 -27.72 -18.39 22.82
C ASP A 2 -26.66 -18.94 21.86
N TYR A 3 -26.97 -20.03 21.17
CA TYR A 3 -26.10 -20.66 20.17
C TYR A 3 -25.58 -19.65 19.12
N ILE A 4 -26.39 -18.65 18.79
CA ILE A 4 -26.03 -17.54 17.90
C ILE A 4 -24.86 -16.72 18.45
N GLN A 5 -24.84 -16.42 19.74
CA GLN A 5 -23.74 -15.65 20.34
C GLN A 5 -22.43 -16.43 20.39
N ILE A 6 -22.51 -17.72 20.68
CA ILE A 6 -21.33 -18.60 20.68
C ILE A 6 -20.76 -18.69 19.26
N PHE A 7 -21.62 -18.90 18.26
CA PHE A 7 -21.22 -18.93 16.86
C PHE A 7 -20.54 -17.62 16.41
N LEU A 8 -21.14 -16.46 16.72
CA LEU A 8 -20.57 -15.15 16.36
C LEU A 8 -19.21 -14.91 17.02
N LYS A 9 -19.02 -15.33 18.28
CA LYS A 9 -17.72 -15.23 18.96
C LYS A 9 -16.65 -16.10 18.30
N ILE A 10 -16.98 -17.34 17.95
CA ILE A 10 -16.07 -18.25 17.24
C ILE A 10 -15.71 -17.67 15.87
N LEU A 11 -16.70 -17.18 15.12
CA LEU A 11 -16.49 -16.57 13.81
C LEU A 11 -15.59 -15.33 13.90
N SER A 12 -15.81 -14.45 14.89
CA SER A 12 -14.95 -13.29 15.12
C SER A 12 -13.53 -13.68 15.48
N LEU A 13 -13.34 -14.71 16.32
CA LEU A 13 -12.01 -15.22 16.69
C LEU A 13 -11.28 -15.77 15.46
N PHE A 14 -11.98 -16.51 14.61
CA PHE A 14 -11.44 -17.03 13.36
C PHE A 14 -10.95 -15.90 12.43
N PHE A 15 -11.78 -14.87 12.19
CA PHE A 15 -11.37 -13.73 11.35
C PHE A 15 -10.21 -12.93 11.94
N MET A 16 -10.14 -12.83 13.27
CA MET A 16 -8.99 -12.20 13.94
C MET A 16 -7.69 -12.96 13.68
N LEU A 17 -7.71 -14.30 13.77
CA LEU A 17 -6.54 -15.15 13.47
C LEU A 17 -6.12 -15.03 12.00
N VAL A 18 -7.09 -15.05 11.08
CA VAL A 18 -6.83 -14.86 9.64
C VAL A 18 -6.21 -13.48 9.39
N SER A 19 -6.73 -12.42 10.01
CA SER A 19 -6.17 -11.07 9.92
C SER A 19 -4.71 -11.04 10.40
N MET A 20 -4.42 -11.62 11.57
CA MET A 20 -3.05 -11.69 12.09
C MET A 20 -2.09 -12.42 11.15
N ALA A 21 -2.53 -13.54 10.54
CA ALA A 21 -1.73 -14.28 9.57
C ALA A 21 -1.45 -13.45 8.30
N LEU A 22 -2.46 -12.75 7.77
CA LEU A 22 -2.30 -11.87 6.61
C LEU A 22 -1.37 -10.69 6.90
N ILE A 23 -1.44 -10.11 8.12
CA ILE A 23 -0.53 -9.07 8.57
C ILE A 23 0.90 -9.60 8.64
N GLY A 24 1.12 -10.78 9.25
CA GLY A 24 2.43 -11.42 9.29
C GLY A 24 3.01 -11.65 7.89
N TRP A 25 2.19 -12.15 6.96
CA TRP A 25 2.58 -12.34 5.56
C TRP A 25 2.92 -11.01 4.88
N MET A 26 2.15 -9.95 5.16
CA MET A 26 2.41 -8.61 4.68
C MET A 26 3.78 -8.12 5.15
N LEU A 27 4.12 -8.26 6.44
CA LEU A 27 5.41 -7.83 7.00
C LEU A 27 6.60 -8.48 6.26
N ILE A 28 6.50 -9.77 5.96
CA ILE A 28 7.54 -10.53 5.24
C ILE A 28 7.66 -10.06 3.78
N THR A 29 6.51 -9.82 3.13
CA THR A 29 6.46 -9.47 1.70
C THR A 29 6.69 -7.97 1.44
N PHE A 30 6.62 -7.13 2.48
CA PHE A 30 6.72 -5.68 2.37
C PHE A 30 8.10 -5.21 1.91
N ARG A 31 9.17 -5.92 2.29
CA ARG A 31 10.54 -5.57 1.93
C ARG A 31 10.88 -5.91 0.47
N ARG A 32 10.07 -6.69 -0.23
CA ARG A 32 10.38 -7.12 -1.60
C ARG A 32 10.18 -5.98 -2.61
N VAL A 33 11.12 -5.86 -3.55
CA VAL A 33 11.01 -4.92 -4.67
C VAL A 33 9.86 -5.38 -5.57
N ARG A 34 8.92 -4.48 -5.88
CA ARG A 34 7.77 -4.78 -6.73
C ARG A 34 7.89 -4.05 -8.06
N SER A 35 7.63 -4.74 -9.16
CA SER A 35 7.35 -4.08 -10.44
C SER A 35 5.96 -3.49 -10.36
N ILE A 36 5.86 -2.16 -10.41
CA ILE A 36 4.56 -1.48 -10.36
C ILE A 36 4.21 -1.06 -11.77
N SER A 37 3.03 -1.50 -12.20
CA SER A 37 2.41 -1.01 -13.43
C SER A 37 1.48 0.14 -13.11
N THR A 38 1.33 1.06 -14.06
CA THR A 38 0.37 2.16 -13.99
C THR A 38 -1.06 1.64 -13.78
N LEU A 39 -1.39 0.49 -14.37
CA LEU A 39 -2.68 -0.18 -14.22
C LEU A 39 -2.96 -0.60 -12.77
N THR A 40 -1.94 -1.10 -12.06
CA THR A 40 -2.11 -1.52 -10.66
C THR A 40 -2.52 -0.35 -9.75
N CYS A 41 -1.99 0.86 -9.99
CA CYS A 41 -2.39 2.06 -9.26
C CYS A 41 -3.85 2.44 -9.55
N ILE A 42 -4.26 2.44 -10.83
CA ILE A 42 -5.63 2.76 -11.24
C ILE A 42 -6.62 1.75 -10.64
N VAL A 43 -6.34 0.45 -10.77
CA VAL A 43 -7.19 -0.61 -10.23
C VAL A 43 -7.36 -0.45 -8.72
N SER A 44 -6.28 -0.11 -8.00
CA SER A 44 -6.35 0.12 -6.56
C SER A 44 -7.26 1.30 -6.19
N ILE A 45 -7.19 2.40 -6.93
CA ILE A 45 -8.04 3.59 -6.72
C ILE A 45 -9.49 3.24 -7.01
N VAL A 46 -9.77 2.62 -8.16
CA VAL A 46 -11.13 2.26 -8.59
C VAL A 46 -11.78 1.29 -7.61
N ILE A 47 -11.08 0.23 -7.21
CA ILE A 47 -11.64 -0.77 -6.27
C ILE A 47 -11.95 -0.13 -4.91
N THR A 48 -11.06 0.69 -4.36
CA THR A 48 -11.34 1.34 -3.05
C THR A 48 -12.49 2.34 -3.14
N SER A 49 -12.59 3.11 -4.22
CA SER A 49 -13.74 3.99 -4.47
C SER A 49 -15.04 3.21 -4.63
N LEU A 50 -15.02 2.06 -5.32
CA LEU A 50 -16.20 1.19 -5.45
C LEU A 50 -16.64 0.61 -4.10
N ILE A 51 -15.71 0.12 -3.29
CA ILE A 51 -16.02 -0.39 -1.94
C ILE A 51 -16.67 0.71 -1.10
N PHE A 52 -16.12 1.92 -1.12
CA PHE A 52 -16.70 3.07 -0.42
C PHE A 52 -18.13 3.37 -0.91
N ALA A 53 -18.37 3.38 -2.23
CA ALA A 53 -19.69 3.62 -2.79
C ALA A 53 -20.72 2.56 -2.38
N VAL A 54 -20.33 1.28 -2.40
CA VAL A 54 -21.18 0.18 -1.93
C VAL A 54 -21.50 0.34 -0.45
N TYR A 55 -20.50 0.64 0.38
CA TYR A 55 -20.70 0.86 1.82
C TYR A 55 -21.63 2.04 2.09
N TRP A 56 -21.47 3.12 1.32
CA TRP A 56 -22.32 4.30 1.43
C TRP A 56 -23.79 3.98 1.11
N ILE A 57 -24.05 3.20 0.07
CA ILE A 57 -25.41 2.82 -0.35
C ILE A 57 -26.07 1.90 0.68
N ILE A 58 -25.33 0.92 1.20
CA ILE A 58 -25.90 -0.10 2.11
C ILE A 58 -26.16 0.48 3.51
N ILE A 59 -25.18 1.22 4.05
CA ILE A 59 -25.19 1.62 5.46
C ILE A 59 -25.80 3.03 5.63
N GLY A 60 -25.59 3.92 4.65
CA GLY A 60 -25.90 5.34 4.79
C GLY A 60 -25.06 6.00 5.88
N THR A 61 -25.07 7.33 5.99
CA THR A 61 -24.28 8.02 7.04
C THR A 61 -25.06 9.18 7.61
N ASN A 62 -24.95 9.35 8.92
CA ASN A 62 -25.45 10.54 9.62
C ASN A 62 -24.35 11.60 9.79
N LEU A 63 -23.16 11.42 9.20
CA LEU A 63 -22.13 12.46 9.23
C LEU A 63 -22.50 13.60 8.30
N HIS A 64 -22.30 14.81 8.81
CA HIS A 64 -22.40 16.01 8.00
C HIS A 64 -21.39 15.99 6.86
N TRP A 65 -21.79 16.47 5.68
CA TRP A 65 -20.97 16.41 4.46
C TRP A 65 -19.63 17.14 4.59
N ILE A 66 -19.55 18.18 5.43
CA ILE A 66 -18.31 18.89 5.76
C ILE A 66 -17.29 17.97 6.45
N ILE A 67 -17.74 17.13 7.39
CA ILE A 67 -16.85 16.21 8.11
C ILE A 67 -16.31 15.15 7.14
N LEU A 68 -17.17 14.68 6.23
CA LEU A 68 -16.76 13.74 5.19
C LEU A 68 -15.73 14.35 4.24
N LEU A 69 -15.96 15.57 3.77
CA LEU A 69 -15.00 16.31 2.94
C LEU A 69 -13.67 16.50 3.68
N ALA A 70 -13.72 16.90 4.95
CA ALA A 70 -12.53 17.06 5.77
C ALA A 70 -11.75 15.74 5.92
N LEU A 71 -12.44 14.61 6.14
CA LEU A 71 -11.83 13.29 6.23
C LEU A 71 -11.21 12.84 4.90
N VAL A 72 -11.87 13.11 3.77
CA VAL A 72 -11.30 12.83 2.45
C VAL A 72 -10.01 13.63 2.24
N LEU A 73 -10.04 14.94 2.49
CA LEU A 73 -8.88 15.81 2.31
C LEU A 73 -7.73 15.44 3.25
N LEU A 74 -8.05 15.13 4.50
CA LEU A 74 -7.08 14.64 5.48
C LEU A 74 -6.46 13.33 5.01
N GLY A 75 -7.29 12.38 4.58
CA GLY A 75 -6.84 11.10 4.04
C GLY A 75 -5.94 11.28 2.82
N MET A 76 -6.37 12.07 1.83
CA MET A 76 -5.57 12.36 0.63
C MET A 76 -4.23 13.00 0.97
N SER A 77 -4.20 13.93 1.92
CA SER A 77 -2.97 14.59 2.36
C SER A 77 -2.00 13.61 3.02
N LEU A 78 -2.50 12.80 3.96
CA LEU A 78 -1.71 11.74 4.60
C LEU A 78 -1.21 10.71 3.57
N GLY A 79 -2.08 10.28 2.66
CA GLY A 79 -1.76 9.37 1.58
C GLY A 79 -0.68 9.95 0.66
N PHE A 80 -0.78 11.22 0.31
CA PHE A 80 0.19 11.90 -0.52
C PHE A 80 1.58 11.92 0.15
N LEU A 81 1.65 12.35 1.41
CA LEU A 81 2.88 12.36 2.21
C LEU A 81 3.50 10.96 2.31
N VAL A 82 2.67 9.96 2.58
CA VAL A 82 3.09 8.55 2.62
C VAL A 82 3.63 8.10 1.26
N GLY A 83 2.93 8.39 0.16
CA GLY A 83 3.35 8.07 -1.19
C GLY A 83 4.67 8.74 -1.58
N GLN A 84 5.03 9.87 -0.96
CA GLN A 84 6.31 10.51 -1.21
C GLN A 84 7.49 9.66 -0.73
N THR A 85 7.28 8.90 0.34
CA THR A 85 8.31 8.05 0.93
C THR A 85 8.64 6.83 0.06
N THR A 86 7.76 6.47 -0.89
CA THR A 86 7.99 5.35 -1.81
C THR A 86 9.09 5.70 -2.81
N LYS A 87 10.18 4.94 -2.79
CA LYS A 87 11.27 5.05 -3.77
C LYS A 87 10.82 4.40 -5.08
N VAL A 88 10.80 5.16 -6.17
CA VAL A 88 10.44 4.68 -7.52
C VAL A 88 11.64 4.88 -8.44
N TRP A 89 11.99 3.87 -9.24
CA TRP A 89 13.07 3.96 -10.22
C TRP A 89 12.80 3.08 -11.44
N VAL A 90 13.54 3.30 -12.52
CA VAL A 90 13.51 2.47 -13.73
C VAL A 90 14.74 1.59 -13.74
N GLU A 91 14.55 0.28 -13.93
CA GLU A 91 15.64 -0.69 -14.01
C GLU A 91 15.32 -1.70 -15.12
N GLU A 92 16.21 -1.85 -16.10
CA GLU A 92 16.01 -2.74 -17.26
C GLU A 92 14.70 -2.47 -18.02
N GLY A 93 14.32 -1.20 -18.18
CA GLY A 93 13.06 -0.80 -18.84
C GLY A 93 11.79 -1.05 -18.03
N LYS A 94 11.89 -1.62 -16.82
CA LYS A 94 10.75 -1.86 -15.93
C LYS A 94 10.71 -0.82 -14.81
N LYS A 95 9.52 -0.25 -14.56
CA LYS A 95 9.27 0.65 -13.42
C LYS A 95 9.15 -0.17 -12.14
N LYS A 96 10.05 0.09 -11.18
CA LYS A 96 10.10 -0.60 -9.88
C LYS A 96 9.85 0.38 -8.75
N ALA A 97 9.27 -0.12 -7.67
CA ALA A 97 9.08 0.67 -6.46
C ALA A 97 9.41 -0.13 -5.20
N LYS A 98 9.77 0.60 -4.15
CA LYS A 98 10.03 0.07 -2.81
C LYS A 98 9.50 1.05 -1.77
N ASN A 99 8.65 0.53 -0.89
CA ASN A 99 8.12 1.30 0.24
C ASN A 99 9.16 1.35 1.39
N THR A 100 9.11 2.42 2.18
CA THR A 100 9.97 2.58 3.35
C THR A 100 9.42 1.83 4.55
N ILE A 101 10.31 1.43 5.48
CA ILE A 101 9.91 0.78 6.73
C ILE A 101 9.00 1.69 7.58
N TRP A 102 9.18 3.01 7.48
CA TRP A 102 8.34 4.01 8.15
C TRP A 102 6.85 3.87 7.84
N TYR A 103 6.50 3.46 6.62
CA TYR A 103 5.11 3.15 6.28
C TYR A 103 4.51 2.07 7.18
N LEU A 104 5.26 0.98 7.42
CA LEU A 104 4.78 -0.13 8.25
C LEU A 104 4.57 0.29 9.70
N ILE A 105 5.46 1.15 10.23
CA ILE A 105 5.36 1.64 11.60
C ILE A 105 4.08 2.48 11.77
N ILE A 106 3.86 3.45 10.87
CA ILE A 106 2.67 4.31 10.89
C ILE A 106 1.40 3.48 10.69
N TRP A 107 1.41 2.56 9.73
CA TRP A 107 0.29 1.67 9.46
C TRP A 107 -0.06 0.80 10.66
N ALA A 108 0.95 0.18 11.31
CA ALA A 108 0.74 -0.65 12.49
C ALA A 108 0.18 0.15 13.67
N ALA A 109 0.64 1.38 13.87
CA ALA A 109 0.10 2.28 14.88
C ALA A 109 -1.38 2.63 14.61
N CYS A 110 -1.73 2.99 13.36
CA CYS A 110 -3.13 3.25 12.97
C CYS A 110 -4.01 2.01 13.13
N TYR A 111 -3.51 0.83 12.77
CA TYR A 111 -4.24 -0.43 12.93
C TYR A 111 -4.52 -0.73 14.41
N LEU A 112 -3.50 -0.63 15.27
CA LEU A 112 -3.66 -0.84 16.71
C LEU A 112 -4.65 0.15 17.31
N LEU A 113 -4.56 1.43 16.94
CA LEU A 113 -5.51 2.45 17.38
C LEU A 113 -6.95 2.11 16.95
N THR A 114 -7.14 1.70 15.70
CA THR A 114 -8.45 1.30 15.17
C THR A 114 -8.98 0.08 15.93
N GLN A 115 -8.12 -0.91 16.19
CA GLN A 115 -8.50 -2.11 16.92
C GLN A 115 -8.88 -1.79 18.38
N THR A 116 -8.16 -0.88 19.04
CA THR A 116 -8.51 -0.40 20.38
C THR A 116 -9.86 0.32 20.38
N LEU A 117 -10.09 1.23 19.42
CA LEU A 117 -11.36 1.95 19.28
C LEU A 117 -12.55 0.99 19.07
N VAL A 118 -12.38 -0.03 18.24
CA VAL A 118 -13.39 -1.07 18.02
C VAL A 118 -13.65 -1.87 19.30
N SER A 119 -12.59 -2.21 20.05
CA SER A 119 -12.73 -2.99 21.30
C SER A 119 -13.40 -2.23 22.45
N MET A 120 -13.29 -0.90 22.46
CA MET A 120 -13.89 -0.02 23.47
C MET A 120 -15.32 0.43 23.08
N GLY A 121 -15.73 0.24 21.83
CA GLY A 121 -16.97 0.76 21.29
C GLY A 121 -18.20 -0.06 21.66
N HIS A 122 -18.79 0.18 22.84
CA HIS A 122 -20.19 -0.17 23.11
C HIS A 122 -21.09 0.80 22.31
N ALA A 123 -21.77 0.31 21.26
CA ALA A 123 -22.82 1.01 20.49
C ALA A 123 -22.49 2.40 19.87
N LEU A 124 -21.21 2.80 19.83
CA LEU A 124 -20.74 4.08 19.30
C LEU A 124 -19.81 3.78 18.10
N SER A 125 -20.14 3.94 16.82
CA SER A 125 -21.35 4.32 16.08
C SER A 125 -21.11 3.89 14.61
N LEU A 126 -22.17 3.63 13.83
CA LEU A 126 -22.11 3.49 12.35
C LEU A 126 -21.18 4.55 11.70
N ASN A 127 -21.20 5.74 12.27
CA ASN A 127 -20.46 6.92 11.82
C ASN A 127 -18.92 6.77 11.96
N VAL A 128 -18.44 6.08 13.01
CA VAL A 128 -16.99 5.84 13.17
C VAL A 128 -16.48 4.89 12.08
N GLY A 129 -17.25 3.83 11.78
CA GLY A 129 -16.92 2.90 10.71
C GLY A 129 -16.84 3.57 9.34
N ILE A 130 -17.85 4.39 9.02
CA ILE A 130 -17.86 5.15 7.76
C ILE A 130 -16.75 6.19 7.71
N GLY A 131 -16.49 6.89 8.81
CA GLY A 131 -15.38 7.84 8.91
C GLY A 131 -14.02 7.17 8.61
N ALA A 132 -13.79 5.97 9.14
CA ALA A 132 -12.59 5.19 8.86
C ALA A 132 -12.48 4.77 7.38
N ILE A 133 -13.58 4.36 6.75
CA ILE A 133 -13.61 4.00 5.32
C ILE A 133 -13.33 5.22 4.44
N VAL A 134 -13.96 6.36 4.74
CA VAL A 134 -13.76 7.63 4.01
C VAL A 134 -12.30 8.06 4.09
N LEU A 135 -11.75 8.07 5.31
CA LEU A 135 -10.35 8.41 5.55
C LEU A 135 -9.40 7.45 4.82
N GLY A 136 -9.63 6.13 4.92
CA GLY A 136 -8.82 5.10 4.26
C GLY A 136 -8.87 5.15 2.73
N THR A 137 -10.03 5.50 2.18
CA THR A 137 -10.20 5.76 0.74
C THR A 137 -9.37 6.97 0.33
N GLY A 138 -9.46 8.08 1.08
CA GLY A 138 -8.62 9.26 0.86
C GLY A 138 -7.13 8.94 0.87
N VAL A 139 -6.65 8.19 1.87
CA VAL A 139 -5.24 7.75 1.97
C VAL A 139 -4.80 6.94 0.75
N THR A 140 -5.64 6.00 0.31
CA THR A 140 -5.34 5.16 -0.85
C THR A 140 -5.28 5.99 -2.13
N VAL A 141 -6.24 6.88 -2.34
CA VAL A 141 -6.28 7.77 -3.50
C VAL A 141 -5.07 8.70 -3.52
N GLY A 142 -4.72 9.31 -2.38
CA GLY A 142 -3.56 10.21 -2.28
C GLY A 142 -2.23 9.50 -2.54
N SER A 143 -2.03 8.32 -1.95
CA SER A 143 -0.79 7.54 -2.10
C SER A 143 -0.63 6.99 -3.52
N GLN A 144 -1.67 6.33 -4.03
CA GLN A 144 -1.64 5.73 -5.36
C GLN A 144 -1.63 6.80 -6.46
N GLY A 145 -2.30 7.93 -6.24
CA GLY A 145 -2.27 9.08 -7.15
C GLY A 145 -0.87 9.70 -7.24
N ASN A 146 -0.17 9.86 -6.12
CA ASN A 146 1.22 10.37 -6.11
C ASN A 146 2.17 9.41 -6.84
N ILE A 147 2.08 8.11 -6.56
CA ILE A 147 2.91 7.10 -7.24
C ILE A 147 2.59 7.07 -8.74
N PHE A 148 1.32 7.12 -9.12
CA PHE A 148 0.89 7.18 -10.52
C PHE A 148 1.45 8.40 -11.24
N LEU A 149 1.34 9.59 -10.64
CA LEU A 149 1.88 10.82 -11.23
C LEU A 149 3.40 10.75 -11.41
N ARG A 150 4.13 10.23 -10.42
CA ARG A 150 5.58 10.01 -10.52
C ARG A 150 5.92 8.98 -11.61
N LEU A 151 5.14 7.91 -11.75
CA LEU A 151 5.31 6.92 -12.81
C LEU A 151 5.04 7.50 -14.21
N LEU A 152 4.10 8.43 -14.34
CA LEU A 152 3.86 9.18 -15.58
C LEU A 152 5.00 10.16 -15.88
N LEU A 153 5.51 10.87 -14.87
CA LEU A 153 6.65 11.79 -15.04
C LEU A 153 7.96 11.04 -15.37
N LEU A 154 8.08 9.78 -14.92
CA LEU A 154 9.17 8.87 -15.27
C LEU A 154 8.99 8.19 -16.65
N SER A 155 7.95 8.55 -17.42
CA SER A 155 7.76 8.06 -18.79
C SER A 155 8.85 8.64 -19.73
N PRO A 156 9.28 7.89 -20.75
CA PRO A 156 10.63 7.95 -21.28
C PRO A 156 10.82 9.12 -22.25
N LYS A 157 11.46 10.20 -21.80
CA LYS A 157 12.15 11.11 -22.74
C LYS A 157 13.55 10.63 -23.14
N THR A 158 13.96 9.44 -22.69
CA THR A 158 15.36 8.95 -22.82
C THR A 158 15.47 7.61 -23.57
N SER A 159 14.56 7.33 -24.52
CA SER A 159 14.66 6.14 -25.39
C SER A 159 15.02 6.44 -26.84
N GLU A 160 15.22 7.70 -27.23
CA GLU A 160 15.60 8.04 -28.61
C GLU A 160 17.07 8.41 -28.76
N LYS A 161 17.77 8.85 -27.70
CA LYS A 161 19.14 9.37 -27.83
C LYS A 161 20.28 8.38 -27.55
N ASN A 162 19.99 7.15 -27.12
CA ASN A 162 21.01 6.16 -26.72
C ASN A 162 20.99 4.85 -27.52
N MET A 163 20.35 4.82 -28.70
CA MET A 163 20.33 3.62 -29.57
C MET A 163 21.55 3.52 -30.50
N VAL A 164 22.50 4.47 -30.47
CA VAL A 164 23.63 4.50 -31.43
C VAL A 164 24.97 4.02 -30.86
N ARG A 165 25.15 3.88 -29.54
CA ARG A 165 26.43 3.37 -29.01
C ARG A 165 26.22 2.63 -27.71
N VAL A 166 26.20 1.29 -27.75
CA VAL A 166 27.02 0.40 -26.91
C VAL A 166 26.83 -1.01 -27.49
N SER A 167 27.62 -1.33 -28.52
CA SER A 167 28.05 -2.71 -28.78
C SER A 167 29.24 -2.97 -27.87
N GLU A 168 29.30 -4.18 -27.30
CA GLU A 168 30.47 -4.82 -26.70
C GLU A 168 31.25 -4.06 -25.61
N GLU A 169 30.92 -4.31 -24.33
CA GLU A 169 31.96 -4.62 -23.35
C GLU A 169 31.43 -5.46 -22.17
N SER A 170 32.12 -6.56 -21.93
CA SER A 170 31.87 -7.65 -21.00
C SER A 170 32.04 -7.28 -19.52
N LEU A 171 31.06 -7.63 -18.67
CA LEU A 171 31.33 -7.94 -17.25
C LEU A 171 30.13 -8.69 -16.59
N PRO A 172 30.17 -10.03 -16.44
CA PRO A 172 29.20 -10.75 -15.64
C PRO A 172 29.80 -11.00 -14.25
N THR A 173 29.94 -9.97 -13.42
CA THR A 173 30.07 -10.21 -11.97
C THR A 173 28.68 -10.30 -11.39
N THR A 174 28.14 -11.51 -11.33
CA THR A 174 26.97 -11.81 -10.49
C THR A 174 27.29 -11.34 -9.07
N ARG A 175 26.67 -10.24 -8.63
CA ARG A 175 26.82 -9.75 -7.26
C ARG A 175 25.92 -10.55 -6.34
N PHE A 176 26.39 -10.85 -5.13
CA PHE A 176 25.56 -11.45 -4.09
C PHE A 176 25.13 -10.36 -3.10
N CYS A 177 23.88 -10.41 -2.66
CA CYS A 177 23.38 -9.48 -1.65
C CYS A 177 24.10 -9.75 -0.32
N ARG A 178 24.80 -8.75 0.23
CA ARG A 178 25.50 -8.85 1.52
C ARG A 178 24.58 -9.15 2.72
N GLN A 179 23.27 -8.90 2.59
CA GLN A 179 22.32 -9.07 3.68
C GLN A 179 21.58 -10.42 3.66
N CYS A 180 21.38 -11.04 2.50
CA CYS A 180 20.62 -12.31 2.40
C CYS A 180 21.22 -13.36 1.46
N GLY A 181 22.41 -13.11 0.90
CA GLY A 181 23.16 -14.07 0.06
C GLY A 181 22.55 -14.38 -1.30
N SER A 182 21.46 -13.72 -1.72
CA SER A 182 20.85 -14.01 -3.03
C SER A 182 21.67 -13.44 -4.18
N ARG A 183 21.70 -14.11 -5.33
CA ARG A 183 22.23 -13.54 -6.58
C ARG A 183 21.43 -12.31 -6.99
N THR A 184 22.13 -11.26 -7.41
CA THR A 184 21.57 -9.98 -7.82
C THR A 184 22.02 -9.65 -9.24
N LYS A 185 21.16 -8.95 -9.99
CA LYS A 185 21.48 -8.52 -11.35
C LYS A 185 22.54 -7.42 -11.32
N PRO A 186 23.43 -7.32 -12.31
CA PRO A 186 24.57 -6.39 -12.29
C PRO A 186 24.18 -4.91 -12.23
N LYS A 187 22.95 -4.54 -12.62
CA LYS A 187 22.39 -3.17 -12.54
C LYS A 187 21.33 -2.99 -11.43
N ALA A 188 21.21 -3.95 -10.51
CA ALA A 188 20.20 -3.90 -9.45
C ALA A 188 20.61 -2.96 -8.31
N ARG A 189 19.79 -1.92 -8.06
CA ARG A 189 19.96 -1.00 -6.93
C ARG A 189 19.46 -1.60 -5.60
N PHE A 190 18.51 -2.52 -5.68
CA PHE A 190 17.96 -3.22 -4.51
C PHE A 190 17.82 -4.71 -4.76
N CYS A 191 18.03 -5.51 -3.72
CA CYS A 191 17.85 -6.96 -3.76
C CYS A 191 16.37 -7.32 -3.94
N SER A 192 16.06 -8.14 -4.95
CA SER A 192 14.71 -8.63 -5.21
C SER A 192 14.16 -9.55 -4.11
N LYS A 193 15.04 -10.25 -3.36
CA LYS A 193 14.66 -11.20 -2.31
C LYS A 193 14.38 -10.54 -0.96
N CYS A 194 15.29 -9.68 -0.48
CA CYS A 194 15.21 -9.08 0.86
C CYS A 194 15.04 -7.55 0.87
N GLY A 195 15.13 -6.90 -0.29
CA GLY A 195 15.00 -5.46 -0.43
C GLY A 195 16.22 -4.64 -0.02
N ALA A 196 17.34 -5.23 0.40
CA ALA A 196 18.56 -4.50 0.76
C ALA A 196 19.07 -3.62 -0.39
N GLU A 197 19.68 -2.47 -0.10
CA GLU A 197 20.46 -1.72 -1.10
C GLU A 197 21.76 -2.47 -1.41
N ILE A 198 22.17 -2.52 -2.68
CA ILE A 198 23.30 -3.33 -3.17
C ILE A 198 24.34 -2.45 -3.86
#